data_AF-A0A7C1HFB0-F1
#
_entry.id   AF-A0A7C1HFB0-F1
#
_cell.length_a   1.000
_cell.length_b   1.000
_cell.length_c   1.000
_cell.angle_alpha   90.00
_cell.angle_beta   90.00
_cell.angle_gamma   90.00
#
_symmetry.space_group_name_H-M   'P 1'
#
loop_
_entity.id
_entity.type
_entity.pdbx_description
1 polymer ?
#
loop_
_entity_poly.entity_id
_entity_poly.type
_entity_poly.pdbx_seq_one_letter_code
_entity_poly.pdbx_strand_id
1 'polypeptide(L)'
;QRGRGTLLIGGDWPVRAEHLVHILEASMSSETYELLKRSDEFFIVNKAHQKPMFTEDVVREVFRNLIDIYPDLPDDTFVMVKQENLESIHQHNAFAERSGTMGAIREELKNDKPSTEKITLQEWLQS
;
A
#
# COMPACT_ATOMS: atom_id res chain seq x y z
N GLN A 1 0.47 -16.54 -2.31
CA GLN A 1 1.67 -16.06 -3.04
C GLN A 1 2.45 -15.05 -2.21
N ARG A 2 3.67 -14.70 -2.62
CA ARG A 2 4.42 -13.56 -2.08
C ARG A 2 3.96 -12.26 -2.77
N GLY A 3 3.77 -11.19 -2.01
CA GLY A 3 3.51 -9.84 -2.53
C GLY A 3 4.73 -8.93 -2.39
N ARG A 4 4.86 -7.95 -3.28
CA ARG A 4 5.82 -6.85 -3.19
C ARG A 4 5.06 -5.52 -3.25
N GLY A 5 5.07 -4.80 -2.13
CA GLY A 5 4.51 -3.47 -2.01
C GLY A 5 5.59 -2.39 -2.14
N THR A 6 5.24 -1.30 -2.82
CA THR A 6 6.04 -0.09 -2.95
C THR A 6 5.17 1.09 -2.53
N LEU A 7 5.65 1.88 -1.57
CA LEU A 7 5.04 3.14 -1.14
C LEU A 7 6.06 4.26 -1.39
N LEU A 8 5.67 5.26 -2.16
CA LEU A 8 6.45 6.48 -2.38
C LEU A 8 5.67 7.69 -1.86
N ILE A 9 6.38 8.60 -1.22
CA ILE A 9 5.89 9.90 -0.79
C ILE A 9 6.87 10.95 -1.32
N GLY A 10 6.34 11.96 -2.01
CA GLY A 10 7.09 13.06 -2.58
C GLY A 10 7.11 14.28 -1.68
N GLY A 11 8.27 14.94 -1.58
CA GLY A 11 8.46 16.16 -0.80
C GLY A 11 9.50 16.00 0.32
N ASP A 12 9.74 17.09 1.05
CA ASP A 12 10.71 17.16 2.16
C ASP A 12 10.01 17.14 3.52
N TRP A 13 9.01 16.26 3.65
CA TRP A 13 8.22 16.11 4.87
C TRP A 13 8.93 15.16 5.84
N PRO A 14 8.83 15.39 7.17
CA PRO A 14 9.44 14.52 8.18
C PRO A 14 8.68 13.20 8.30
N VAL A 15 8.91 12.30 7.35
CA VAL A 15 8.34 10.95 7.29
C VAL A 15 9.38 9.95 7.76
N ARG A 16 9.03 9.16 8.77
CA ARG A 16 9.90 8.11 9.27
C ARG A 16 9.80 6.87 8.40
N ALA A 17 10.94 6.32 7.99
CA ALA A 17 10.99 5.11 7.17
C ALA A 17 10.30 3.92 7.87
N GLU A 18 10.46 3.79 9.19
CA GLU A 18 9.80 2.74 9.98
C GLU A 18 8.27 2.78 9.87
N HIS A 19 7.68 3.98 9.79
CA HIS A 19 6.23 4.11 9.63
C HIS A 19 5.79 3.62 8.25
N LEU A 20 6.58 3.88 7.19
CA LEU A 20 6.26 3.42 5.84
C LEU A 20 6.30 1.90 5.72
N VAL A 21 7.29 1.28 6.36
CA VAL A 21 7.38 -0.19 6.47
C VAL A 21 6.17 -0.73 7.22
N HIS A 22 5.85 -0.14 8.37
CA HIS A 22 4.69 -0.56 9.17
C HIS A 22 3.37 -0.43 8.41
N ILE A 23 3.18 0.67 7.68
CA ILE A 23 2.00 0.88 6.82
C ILE A 23 1.88 -0.26 5.82
N LEU A 24 2.95 -0.57 5.08
CA LEU A 24 2.94 -1.65 4.09
C LEU A 24 2.66 -3.01 4.73
N GLU A 25 3.32 -3.35 5.83
CA GLU A 25 3.13 -4.65 6.52
C GLU A 25 1.71 -4.82 7.06
N ALA A 26 1.17 -3.78 7.73
CA ALA A 26 -0.18 -3.78 8.27
C ALA A 26 -1.26 -3.87 7.18
N SER A 27 -0.93 -3.45 5.96
CA SER A 27 -1.80 -3.51 4.80
C SER A 27 -1.72 -4.83 4.02
N MET A 28 -0.91 -5.81 4.44
CA MET A 28 -0.90 -7.15 3.83
C MET A 28 -1.83 -8.11 4.57
N SER A 29 -2.13 -9.26 3.96
CA SER A 29 -2.91 -10.33 4.61
C SER A 29 -2.16 -10.94 5.81
N SER A 30 -0.83 -11.00 5.73
CA SER A 30 0.06 -11.36 6.83
C SER A 30 1.49 -10.89 6.53
N GLU A 31 2.29 -10.74 7.58
CA GLU A 31 3.71 -10.42 7.50
C GLU A 31 4.54 -11.59 6.98
N THR A 32 5.75 -11.30 6.50
CA THR A 32 6.72 -12.30 6.06
C THR A 32 7.86 -12.38 7.07
N TYR A 33 8.28 -13.60 7.42
CA TYR A 33 9.39 -13.86 8.34
C TYR A 33 10.38 -14.84 7.70
N GLU A 34 11.67 -14.68 7.99
CA GLU A 34 12.71 -15.57 7.45
C GLU A 34 12.74 -16.93 8.15
N LEU A 35 12.49 -16.96 9.46
CA LEU A 35 12.53 -18.16 10.28
C LEU A 35 11.29 -18.23 11.15
N LEU A 36 10.60 -19.37 11.10
CA LEU A 36 9.39 -19.61 11.87
C LEU A 36 9.51 -20.89 12.68
N LYS A 37 9.02 -20.87 13.92
CA LYS A 37 8.69 -22.10 14.64
C LYS A 37 7.32 -22.59 14.20
N ARG A 38 7.01 -23.85 14.53
CA ARG A 38 5.74 -24.48 14.14
C ARG A 38 4.50 -23.74 14.68
N SER A 39 4.58 -23.19 15.90
CA SER A 39 3.53 -22.34 16.47
C SER A 39 3.31 -21.07 15.66
N ASP A 40 4.39 -20.47 15.18
CA ASP A 40 4.38 -19.19 14.48
C ASP A 40 3.83 -19.38 13.06
N GLU A 41 4.26 -20.44 12.39
CA GLU A 41 3.72 -20.86 11.09
C GLU A 41 2.21 -21.08 11.17
N PHE A 42 1.72 -21.79 12.19
CA PHE A 42 0.28 -21.97 12.40
C PHE A 42 -0.46 -20.64 12.54
N PHE A 43 0.10 -19.69 13.28
CA PHE A 43 -0.50 -18.37 13.47
C PHE A 43 -0.55 -17.58 12.16
N ILE A 44 0.57 -17.50 11.44
CA ILE A 44 0.72 -16.74 10.18
C ILE A 44 -0.20 -17.30 9.10
N VAL A 45 -0.26 -18.63 8.95
CA VAL A 45 -1.12 -19.27 7.96
C VAL A 45 -2.59 -18.98 8.25
N ASN A 46 -3.02 -19.08 9.51
CA ASN A 46 -4.40 -18.76 9.88
C ASN A 46 -4.71 -17.28 9.68
N LYS A 47 -3.81 -16.37 10.05
CA LYS A 47 -3.97 -14.92 9.86
C LYS A 47 -4.18 -14.59 8.38
N ALA A 48 -3.29 -15.09 7.51
CA ALA A 48 -3.38 -14.87 6.06
C ALA A 48 -4.68 -15.45 5.47
N HIS A 49 -5.13 -16.60 5.99
CA HIS A 49 -6.36 -17.24 5.51
C HIS A 49 -7.63 -16.52 5.97
N GLN A 50 -7.63 -15.88 7.15
CA GLN A 50 -8.78 -15.15 7.68
C GLN A 50 -8.98 -13.78 7.00
N LYS A 51 -7.91 -13.12 6.53
CA LYS A 51 -7.95 -11.83 5.83
C LYS A 51 -7.36 -11.95 4.41
N PRO A 52 -7.97 -12.71 3.48
CA PRO A 52 -7.50 -12.76 2.10
C PRO A 52 -7.72 -11.39 1.45
N MET A 53 -6.72 -10.91 0.71
CA MET A 53 -6.76 -9.58 0.07
C MET A 53 -6.29 -9.68 -1.38
N PHE A 54 -6.99 -8.99 -2.29
CA PHE A 54 -6.51 -8.79 -3.65
C PHE A 54 -5.44 -7.69 -3.70
N THR A 55 -4.75 -7.57 -4.83
CA THR A 55 -3.74 -6.53 -5.06
C THR A 55 -4.29 -5.12 -4.85
N GLU A 56 -5.52 -4.88 -5.29
CA GLU A 56 -6.24 -3.62 -5.18
C GLU A 56 -6.64 -3.32 -3.74
N ASP A 57 -6.97 -4.35 -2.94
CA ASP A 57 -7.33 -4.18 -1.53
C ASP A 57 -6.12 -3.76 -0.71
N VAL A 58 -4.94 -4.33 -0.99
CA VAL A 58 -3.68 -3.90 -0.37
C VAL A 58 -3.42 -2.42 -0.67
N VAL A 59 -3.55 -2.00 -1.94
CA VAL A 59 -3.36 -0.59 -2.32
C VAL A 59 -4.31 0.34 -1.55
N ARG A 60 -5.59 -0.02 -1.44
CA ARG A 60 -6.59 0.76 -0.68
C ARG A 60 -6.24 0.83 0.80
N GLU A 61 -5.85 -0.29 1.39
CA GLU A 61 -5.51 -0.38 2.82
C GLU A 61 -4.24 0.42 3.14
N VAL A 62 -3.25 0.44 2.24
CA VAL A 62 -2.04 1.27 2.41
C VAL A 62 -2.40 2.75 2.48
N PHE A 63 -3.30 3.24 1.63
CA PHE A 63 -3.72 4.64 1.69
C PHE A 63 -4.52 4.98 2.95
N ARG A 64 -5.39 4.08 3.41
CA ARG A 64 -6.10 4.25 4.69
C ARG A 64 -5.11 4.39 5.84
N ASN A 65 -4.18 3.45 5.96
CA ASN A 65 -3.15 3.47 6.99
C ASN A 65 -2.23 4.70 6.87
N LEU A 66 -1.91 5.13 5.65
CA LEU A 66 -1.10 6.33 5.41
C LEU A 66 -1.80 7.59 5.92
N ILE A 67 -3.09 7.75 5.64
CA ILE A 67 -3.89 8.89 6.11
C ILE A 67 -4.05 8.85 7.64
N ASP A 68 -4.26 7.67 8.21
CA ASP A 68 -4.44 7.51 9.66
C ASP A 68 -3.15 7.86 10.44
N ILE A 69 -1.97 7.47 9.91
CA ILE A 69 -0.68 7.73 10.56
C ILE A 69 -0.17 9.15 10.28
N TYR A 70 -0.48 9.70 9.10
CA TYR A 70 -0.06 11.04 8.68
C TYR A 70 -1.26 11.91 8.25
N PRO A 71 -2.18 12.24 9.17
CA PRO A 71 -3.36 13.05 8.88
C PRO A 71 -3.01 14.48 8.47
N ASP A 72 -1.84 14.97 8.88
CA ASP A 72 -1.40 16.35 8.63
C ASP A 72 -0.48 16.48 7.40
N LEU A 73 -0.27 15.39 6.63
CA LEU A 73 0.45 15.51 5.36
C LEU A 73 -0.28 16.52 4.45
N PRO A 74 0.42 17.49 3.85
CA PRO A 74 -0.21 18.50 2.99
C PRO A 74 -0.89 17.88 1.78
N ASP A 75 -2.00 18.47 1.36
CA ASP A 75 -2.84 17.91 0.30
C ASP A 75 -2.13 17.83 -1.05
N ASP A 76 -1.15 18.71 -1.32
CA ASP A 76 -0.31 18.72 -2.53
C ASP A 76 0.80 17.66 -2.54
N THR A 77 1.00 16.95 -1.43
CA THR A 77 1.98 15.87 -1.32
C THR A 77 1.68 14.76 -2.32
N PHE A 78 2.64 14.45 -3.19
CA PHE A 78 2.54 13.30 -4.08
C PHE A 78 2.69 12.00 -3.30
N VAL A 79 1.81 11.04 -3.58
CA VAL A 79 1.87 9.69 -3.04
C VAL A 79 1.61 8.67 -4.13
N MET A 80 2.32 7.55 -4.06
CA MET A 80 2.12 6.41 -4.95
C MET A 80 2.21 5.12 -4.17
N VAL A 81 1.23 4.26 -4.39
CA VAL A 81 1.24 2.89 -3.89
C VAL A 81 1.15 1.94 -5.06
N LYS A 82 2.03 0.94 -5.06
CA LYS A 82 2.09 -0.13 -6.04
C LYS A 82 2.17 -1.47 -5.32
N GLN A 83 1.35 -2.43 -5.73
CA GLN A 83 1.37 -3.79 -5.24
C GLN A 83 1.50 -4.76 -6.41
N GLU A 84 2.41 -5.73 -6.26
CA GLU A 84 2.62 -6.81 -7.21
C GLU A 84 2.59 -8.16 -6.49
N ASN A 85 1.69 -9.06 -6.89
CA ASN A 85 1.57 -10.41 -6.35
C ASN A 85 2.20 -11.42 -7.31
N LEU A 86 3.16 -12.19 -6.79
CA LEU A 86 3.91 -13.20 -7.54
C LEU A 86 3.09 -14.50 -7.66
N GLU A 87 2.21 -14.56 -8.66
CA GLU A 87 1.21 -15.62 -8.80
C GLU A 87 1.84 -17.02 -8.96
N SER A 88 1.33 -17.99 -8.20
CA SER A 88 1.80 -19.38 -8.25
C SER A 88 1.04 -20.25 -9.26
N ILE A 89 -0.12 -19.77 -9.75
CA ILE A 89 -1.01 -20.50 -10.67
C ILE A 89 -1.12 -19.84 -12.05
N HIS A 90 -0.41 -18.73 -12.28
CA HIS A 90 -0.39 -17.98 -13.53
C HIS A 90 1.05 -17.69 -13.98
N GLN A 91 1.26 -17.45 -15.27
CA GLN A 91 2.57 -17.07 -15.83
C GLN A 91 2.85 -15.56 -15.78
N HIS A 92 1.97 -14.80 -15.12
CA HIS A 92 2.08 -13.36 -14.95
C HIS A 92 1.70 -13.00 -13.52
N ASN A 93 2.25 -11.90 -13.03
CA ASN A 93 1.94 -11.36 -11.72
C ASN A 93 0.62 -10.56 -11.76
N ALA A 94 -0.13 -10.58 -10.67
CA ALA A 94 -1.22 -9.62 -10.47
C ALA A 94 -0.63 -8.28 -9.99
N PHE A 95 -1.20 -7.17 -10.47
CA PHE A 95 -0.62 -5.85 -10.27
C PHE A 95 -1.71 -4.79 -10.07
N ALA A 96 -1.50 -3.91 -9.09
CA ALA A 96 -2.30 -2.72 -8.87
C ALA A 96 -1.41 -1.52 -8.52
N GLU A 97 -1.77 -0.34 -9.00
CA GLU A 97 -1.08 0.91 -8.71
C GLU A 97 -2.06 2.07 -8.67
N ARG A 98 -1.80 3.03 -7.78
CA ARG A 98 -2.54 4.29 -7.67
C ARG A 98 -1.59 5.39 -7.21
N SER A 99 -1.62 6.53 -7.89
CA SER A 99 -0.74 7.68 -7.64
C SER A 99 -1.43 9.03 -7.82
N GLY A 100 -1.18 9.97 -6.91
CA GLY A 100 -1.82 11.28 -6.93
C GLY A 100 -1.44 12.12 -5.72
N THR A 101 -2.13 13.23 -5.55
CA THR A 101 -1.97 14.12 -4.40
C THR A 101 -2.70 13.56 -3.18
N MET A 102 -2.20 13.83 -1.97
CA MET A 102 -2.84 13.40 -0.72
C MET A 102 -4.28 13.89 -0.61
N GLY A 103 -4.56 15.12 -1.06
CA GLY A 103 -5.91 15.68 -1.09
C GLY A 103 -6.86 14.86 -1.97
N ALA A 104 -6.41 14.49 -3.17
CA ALA A 104 -7.20 13.64 -4.07
C ALA A 104 -7.48 12.26 -3.45
N ILE A 105 -6.48 11.61 -2.86
CA ILE A 105 -6.65 10.30 -2.20
C ILE A 105 -7.62 10.38 -1.00
N ARG A 106 -7.54 11.44 -0.20
CA ARG A 106 -8.47 11.67 0.93
C ARG A 106 -9.92 11.77 0.44
N GLU A 107 -10.15 12.55 -0.61
CA GLU A 107 -11.49 12.68 -1.21
C GLU A 107 -11.98 11.37 -1.83
N GLU A 108 -11.11 10.58 -2.45
CA GLU A 108 -11.47 9.25 -2.97
C GLU A 108 -11.99 8.33 -1.87
N LEU A 109 -11.25 8.23 -0.76
CA LEU A 109 -11.60 7.33 0.35
C LEU A 109 -12.83 7.80 1.12
N LYS A 110 -13.06 9.11 1.19
CA LYS A 110 -14.25 9.69 1.84
C LYS A 110 -15.53 9.48 1.03
N ASN A 111 -15.43 9.62 -0.29
CA ASN A 111 -16.60 9.60 -1.18
C ASN A 111 -16.85 8.25 -1.87
N ASP A 112 -15.92 7.29 -1.70
CA ASP A 112 -15.89 6.00 -2.41
C ASP A 112 -16.04 6.15 -3.93
N LYS A 113 -15.48 7.25 -4.45
CA LYS A 113 -15.52 7.63 -5.87
C LYS A 113 -14.11 7.93 -6.35
N PRO A 114 -13.69 7.39 -7.50
CA PRO A 114 -12.39 7.73 -8.07
C PRO A 114 -12.28 9.23 -8.31
N SER A 115 -11.16 9.84 -7.94
CA SER A 115 -10.87 11.22 -8.25
C SER A 115 -10.50 11.33 -9.72
N THR A 116 -10.89 12.44 -10.32
CA THR A 116 -10.50 12.77 -11.70
C THR A 116 -9.01 13.09 -11.78
N GLU A 117 -8.41 13.52 -10.67
CA GLU A 117 -6.99 13.81 -10.56
C GLU A 117 -6.17 12.53 -10.44
N LYS A 118 -5.38 12.26 -11.48
CA LYS A 118 -4.39 11.20 -11.52
C LYS A 118 -3.09 11.84 -12.00
N ILE A 119 -2.08 11.85 -11.13
CA ILE A 119 -0.75 12.33 -11.46
C ILE A 119 0.16 11.12 -11.40
N THR A 120 0.82 10.81 -12.50
CA THR A 120 1.80 9.73 -12.56
C THR A 120 3.11 10.17 -11.90
N LEU A 121 3.94 9.20 -11.49
CA LEU A 121 5.27 9.48 -10.94
C LEU A 121 6.13 10.29 -11.93
N GLN A 122 6.01 10.01 -13.23
CA GLN A 122 6.79 10.71 -14.26
C GLN A 122 6.35 12.17 -14.41
N GLU A 123 5.04 12.44 -14.41
CA GLU A 123 4.50 13.80 -14.47
C GLU A 123 4.90 14.60 -13.23
N TRP A 124 4.84 14.00 -12.04
CA TRP A 124 5.26 14.65 -10.80
C TRP A 124 6.76 14.95 -10.75
N LEU A 125 7.62 14.06 -11.28
CA LEU A 125 9.07 14.33 -11.34
C LEU A 125 9.46 15.42 -12.34
N GLN A 126 8.55 15.78 -13.25
CA GLN A 126 8.77 16.80 -14.29
C GLN A 126 8.20 18.18 -13.92
N SER A 127 7.40 18.27 -12.86
CA SER A 127 6.87 19.52 -12.31
C SER A 127 7.85 20.21 -11.36
#